data_AF-A0A1Q5S5W4-F1
#
_entry.id   AF-A0A1Q5S5W4-F1
#
_cell.length_a   1.000
_cell.length_b   1.000
_cell.length_c   1.000
_cell.angle_alpha   90.00
_cell.angle_beta   90.00
_cell.angle_gamma   90.00
#
_symmetry.space_group_name_H-M   'P 1'
#
loop_
_entity.id
_entity.type
_entity.pdbx_description
1 polymer ?
#
loop_
_entity_poly.entity_id
_entity_poly.type
_entity_poly.pdbx_seq_one_letter_code
_entity_poly.pdbx_strand_id
1 'polypeptide(L)' 'MAIVFVEPRPKGKIEGTPIEDYVVEEHADHVLVRTKTQEEAVKWAREHGHRPHVARVRHLNDKHKPDQWREV' A
#
# COMPACT_ATOMS: atom_id res chain seq x y z
N MET A 1 -5.17 -15.98 -4.29
CA MET A 1 -4.04 -15.21 -3.73
C MET A 1 -3.64 -14.15 -4.74
N ALA A 2 -3.90 -12.88 -4.45
CA ALA A 2 -3.64 -11.76 -5.35
C ALA A 2 -2.60 -10.80 -4.75
N ILE A 3 -1.85 -10.09 -5.59
CA ILE A 3 -0.96 -9.01 -5.16
C ILE A 3 -1.82 -7.80 -4.82
N VAL A 4 -1.59 -7.22 -3.66
CA VAL A 4 -2.23 -5.99 -3.21
C VAL A 4 -1.18 -4.98 -2.79
N PHE A 5 -1.48 -3.70 -2.91
CA PHE A 5 -0.57 -2.59 -2.70
C PHE A 5 -0.96 -1.86 -1.43
N VAL A 6 -0.01 -1.72 -0.51
CA VAL A 6 -0.16 -0.97 0.73
C VAL A 6 0.37 0.44 0.48
N GLU A 7 -0.54 1.39 0.35
CA GLU A 7 -0.22 2.79 0.02
C GLU A 7 -0.51 3.74 1.21
N PRO A 8 0.43 4.64 1.55
CA PRO A 8 0.15 5.72 2.49
C PRO A 8 -0.77 6.78 1.87
N ARG A 9 -1.59 7.42 2.70
CA ARG A 9 -2.45 8.54 2.32
C ARG A 9 -2.06 9.82 3.06
N PRO A 10 -2.23 11.00 2.43
CA PRO A 10 -2.75 11.22 1.07
C PRO A 10 -1.75 10.84 -0.05
N LYS A 11 -2.28 10.39 -1.21
CA LYS A 11 -1.48 9.93 -2.37
C LYS A 11 -0.66 11.08 -2.97
N GLY A 12 0.59 10.81 -3.38
CA GLY A 12 1.39 11.73 -4.20
C GLY A 12 1.83 13.03 -3.52
N LYS A 13 1.80 13.12 -2.19
CA LYS A 13 2.29 14.31 -1.49
C LYS A 13 3.81 14.33 -1.34
N ILE A 14 4.33 15.55 -1.21
CA ILE A 14 5.75 15.86 -1.01
C ILE A 14 6.27 15.09 0.20
N GLU A 15 7.48 14.56 0.07
CA GLU A 15 8.22 13.92 1.16
C GLU A 15 8.24 14.81 2.41
N GLY A 16 8.00 14.22 3.58
CA GLY A 16 7.87 14.95 4.85
C GLY A 16 6.43 15.33 5.24
N THR A 17 5.46 15.18 4.34
CA THR A 17 4.05 15.33 4.73
C THR A 17 3.62 14.18 5.68
N PRO A 18 2.83 14.46 6.73
CA PRO A 18 2.31 13.42 7.61
C PRO A 18 1.47 12.38 6.85
N ILE A 19 1.63 11.11 7.23
CA ILE A 19 0.76 10.03 6.79
C ILE A 19 -0.46 10.01 7.72
N GLU A 20 -1.65 10.05 7.14
CA GLU A 20 -2.91 10.05 7.89
C GLU A 20 -3.47 8.64 8.09
N ASP A 21 -3.31 7.79 7.08
CA ASP A 21 -3.81 6.43 7.00
C ASP A 21 -3.08 5.63 5.92
N TYR A 22 -3.35 4.34 5.88
CA TYR A 22 -2.88 3.41 4.85
C TYR A 22 -4.09 2.76 4.18
N VAL A 23 -3.96 2.46 2.91
CA VAL A 23 -4.95 1.69 2.17
C VAL A 23 -4.33 0.42 1.60
N VAL A 24 -5.12 -0.63 1.53
CA VAL A 24 -4.82 -1.81 0.72
C VAL A 24 -5.61 -1.67 -0.58
N GLU A 25 -4.91 -1.62 -1.70
CA GLU A 25 -5.51 -1.49 -3.02
C GLU A 25 -5.14 -2.66 -3.92
N GLU A 26 -6.03 -3.03 -4.82
CA GLU A 26 -5.67 -3.90 -5.94
C GLU A 26 -5.01 -3.12 -7.09
N HIS A 27 -4.56 -3.84 -8.11
CA HIS A 27 -3.89 -3.25 -9.27
C HIS A 27 -4.78 -2.27 -10.04
N ALA A 28 -6.11 -2.41 -9.94
CA ALA A 28 -7.10 -1.54 -10.58
C ALA A 28 -7.50 -0.30 -9.74
N ASP A 29 -6.67 0.10 -8.77
CA ASP A 29 -6.90 1.27 -7.88
C ASP A 29 -8.15 1.19 -6.99
N HIS A 30 -8.75 0.01 -6.86
CA HIS A 30 -9.85 -0.21 -5.94
C HIS A 30 -9.34 -0.48 -4.52
N VAL A 31 -9.82 0.33 -3.58
CA VAL A 31 -9.49 0.25 -2.16
C VAL A 31 -10.29 -0.86 -1.50
N LEU A 32 -9.59 -1.85 -0.95
CA LEU A 32 -10.18 -2.97 -0.23
C LEU A 32 -10.40 -2.65 1.26
N VAL A 33 -9.43 -1.96 1.87
CA VAL A 33 -9.52 -1.54 3.27
C VAL A 33 -8.69 -0.28 3.52
N ARG A 34 -9.06 0.46 4.57
CA ARG A 34 -8.32 1.60 5.11
C ARG A 34 -7.96 1.35 6.57
N THR A 35 -6.70 1.53 6.91
CA THR A 35 -6.14 1.26 8.24
C THR A 35 -5.36 2.46 8.76
N LYS A 36 -5.07 2.51 10.06
CA LYS A 36 -4.29 3.61 10.65
C LYS A 36 -2.80 3.38 10.51
N THR A 37 -2.37 2.13 10.50
CA THR A 37 -0.96 1.78 10.38
C THR A 37 -0.70 0.88 9.17
N GLN A 38 0.55 0.89 8.70
CA GLN A 38 1.02 -0.01 7.64
C GLN A 38 0.96 -1.47 8.10
N GLU A 39 1.27 -1.73 9.39
CA GLU A 39 1.24 -3.06 9.97
C GLU A 39 -0.17 -3.65 9.93
N GLU A 40 -1.19 -2.85 10.28
CA GLU A 40 -2.60 -3.25 10.17
C GLU A 40 -2.98 -3.61 8.73
N ALA A 41 -2.54 -2.82 7.74
CA ALA A 41 -2.80 -3.10 6.33
C ALA A 41 -2.14 -4.41 5.87
N VAL A 42 -0.88 -4.63 6.25
CA VAL A 42 -0.14 -5.86 5.92
C VAL A 42 -0.78 -7.07 6.59
N LYS A 43 -1.14 -6.96 7.87
CA LYS A 43 -1.81 -8.01 8.62
C LYS A 43 -3.15 -8.38 7.96
N TRP A 44 -3.98 -7.37 7.66
CA TRP A 44 -5.25 -7.56 6.98
C TRP A 44 -5.06 -8.29 5.65
N ALA A 45 -4.09 -7.87 4.82
CA ALA A 45 -3.82 -8.47 3.53
C ALA A 45 -3.47 -9.97 3.65
N ARG A 46 -2.62 -10.34 4.61
CA ARG A 46 -2.26 -11.74 4.84
C ARG A 46 -3.43 -12.58 5.35
N GLU A 47 -4.20 -12.04 6.30
CA GLU A 47 -5.40 -12.72 6.82
C GLU A 47 -6.43 -13.01 5.73
N HIS A 48 -6.48 -12.17 4.69
CA HIS A 48 -7.35 -12.35 3.53
C HIS A 48 -6.70 -13.15 2.38
N GLY A 49 -5.50 -13.72 2.60
CA GLY A 49 -4.82 -14.56 1.61
C GLY A 49 -4.24 -13.78 0.41
N HIS A 50 -3.91 -12.50 0.60
CA HIS A 50 -3.20 -11.68 -0.38
C HIS A 50 -1.68 -11.67 -0.14
N ARG A 51 -0.94 -11.21 -1.16
CA ARG A 51 0.49 -10.89 -1.07
C ARG A 51 0.66 -9.37 -1.00
N PRO A 52 0.92 -8.78 0.18
CA PRO A 52 1.05 -7.34 0.32
C PRO A 52 2.39 -6.83 -0.23
N HIS A 53 2.31 -5.79 -1.04
CA HIS A 53 3.42 -5.02 -1.57
C HIS A 53 3.39 -3.62 -0.97
N VAL A 54 4.41 -3.25 -0.23
CA VAL A 54 4.54 -1.93 0.40
C VAL A 54 5.40 -1.03 -0.48
N ALA A 55 5.00 0.23 -0.68
CA ALA A 55 5.81 1.20 -1.41
C ALA A 55 7.17 1.42 -0.71
N ARG A 56 8.26 1.31 -1.46
CA ARG A 56 9.64 1.52 -0.95
C ARG A 56 9.91 2.98 -0.62
N VAL A 57 9.33 3.87 -1.40
CA VAL A 57 9.47 5.32 -1.24
C VAL A 57 8.06 5.92 -1.28
N ARG A 58 7.73 6.78 -0.31
CA ARG A 58 6.35 7.24 -0.06
C ARG A 58 5.67 7.88 -1.27
N HIS A 59 6.44 8.54 -2.13
CA HIS A 59 5.94 9.23 -3.33
C HIS A 59 6.11 8.41 -4.62
N LEU A 60 6.70 7.20 -4.54
CA LEU A 60 6.86 6.27 -5.66
C LEU A 60 5.84 5.14 -5.50
N ASN A 61 4.71 5.27 -6.19
CA ASN A 61 3.57 4.35 -6.11
C ASN A 61 2.99 4.02 -7.48
N ASP A 62 3.84 3.97 -8.51
CA ASP A 62 3.48 3.47 -9.82
C ASP A 62 3.40 1.94 -9.77
N LYS A 63 2.18 1.40 -9.80
CA LYS A 63 1.93 -0.05 -9.74
C LYS A 63 2.49 -0.80 -10.94
N HIS A 64 2.78 -0.12 -12.05
CA HIS A 64 3.44 -0.70 -13.22
C HIS A 64 4.96 -0.77 -13.10
N LYS A 65 5.55 -0.26 -12.01
CA LYS A 65 6.98 -0.27 -11.72
C LYS A 65 7.29 -1.14 -10.49
N PRO A 66 7.54 -2.46 -10.66
CA PRO A 66 7.71 -3.40 -9.54
C PRO A 66 8.84 -3.03 -8.57
N ASP A 67 9.88 -2.35 -9.05
CA ASP A 67 11.02 -1.87 -8.26
C ASP A 67 10.64 -0.84 -7.20
N GLN A 68 9.51 -0.14 -7.37
CA GLN A 68 8.98 0.78 -6.37
C GLN A 68 8.33 0.08 -5.18
N TRP A 69 8.17 -1.24 -5.25
CA TRP A 69 7.44 -2.03 -4.26
C TRP A 69 8.33 -3.07 -3.60
N ARG A 70 7.99 -3.41 -2.36
CA ARG A 70 8.62 -4.48 -1.59
C ARG A 70 7.54 -5.46 -1.15
N GLU A 71 7.67 -6.71 -1.57
CA GLU A 71 6.90 -7.82 -0.99
C GLU A 71 7.29 -7.93 0.48
N VAL A 72 6.28 -7.97 1.35
CA VAL A 72 6.48 -8.12 2.79
C VAL A 72 5.88 -9.39 3.30
#